data_AF-G8TRB5-F1
#
_entry.id   AF-G8TRB5-F1
#
_cell.length_a   1.000
_cell.length_b   1.000
_cell.length_c   1.000
_cell.angle_alpha   90.00
_cell.angle_beta   90.00
_cell.angle_gamma   90.00
#
_symmetry.space_group_name_H-M   'P 1'
#
loop_
_entity.id
_entity.type
_entity.pdbx_description
1 polymer ?
#
loop_
_entity_poly.entity_id
_entity_poly.type
_entity_poly.pdbx_seq_one_letter_code
_entity_poly.pdbx_strand_id
1 'polypeptide(L)'
;MEEDQNRKNSNAGNLENDKVTDIQQEIEKKVAEDEAKGGEALSSNLSADRTHMSEHRTRMSEHRTELSDTRTDLSFQRTALSYERTLMSWIRTAISLISFGFTIYKFFEEFNKGNPSGHLFSPRRVGMIMMLFGFIGLLFAQIQHDIAYKRLKAEYPQIQRSLSSVLSVLILLFGLILFLAALYRQ
;
A
#
# COMPACT_ATOMS: atom_id res chain seq x y z
N MET A 1 -8.26 75.35 76.31
CA MET A 1 -8.81 74.02 76.01
C MET A 1 -9.39 73.92 74.59
N GLU A 2 -9.53 75.03 73.84
CA GLU A 2 -10.05 75.00 72.44
C GLU A 2 -9.02 74.71 71.34
N GLU A 3 -7.71 74.99 71.54
CA GLU A 3 -6.71 74.75 70.49
C GLU A 3 -6.42 73.25 70.23
N ASP A 4 -6.46 72.41 71.26
CA ASP A 4 -6.23 70.95 71.12
C ASP A 4 -7.40 70.22 70.44
N GLN A 5 -8.62 70.75 70.58
CA GLN A 5 -9.82 70.19 69.96
C GLN A 5 -9.86 70.47 68.46
N ASN A 6 -9.39 71.65 68.03
CA ASN A 6 -9.29 72.01 66.62
C ASN A 6 -8.15 71.28 65.90
N ARG A 7 -7.00 71.06 66.55
CA ARG A 7 -5.90 70.23 66.01
C ARG A 7 -6.30 68.76 65.85
N LYS A 8 -7.05 68.19 66.80
CA LYS A 8 -7.58 66.82 66.68
C LYS A 8 -8.58 66.69 65.51
N ASN A 9 -9.45 67.67 65.33
CA ASN A 9 -10.48 67.63 64.27
C ASN A 9 -9.86 67.80 62.87
N SER A 10 -8.86 68.69 62.72
CA SER A 10 -8.13 68.86 61.46
C SER A 10 -7.25 67.66 61.09
N ASN A 11 -6.67 66.95 62.06
CA ASN A 11 -5.83 65.78 61.80
C ASN A 11 -6.65 64.51 61.50
N ALA A 12 -7.85 64.39 62.09
CA ALA A 12 -8.78 63.29 61.80
C ALA A 12 -9.38 63.37 60.39
N GLY A 13 -9.74 64.58 59.93
CA GLY A 13 -10.25 64.79 58.58
C GLY A 13 -9.22 64.49 57.47
N ASN A 14 -7.93 64.78 57.71
CA ASN A 14 -6.87 64.45 56.75
C ASN A 14 -6.57 62.94 56.70
N LEU A 15 -6.62 62.26 57.84
CA LEU A 15 -6.39 60.82 57.92
C LEU A 15 -7.51 60.01 57.26
N GLU A 16 -8.75 60.52 57.27
CA GLU A 16 -9.88 59.91 56.56
C GLU A 16 -9.76 60.08 55.05
N ASN A 17 -9.35 61.27 54.58
CA ASN A 17 -9.09 61.52 53.17
C ASN A 17 -7.92 60.66 52.62
N ASP A 18 -6.83 60.50 53.38
CA ASP A 18 -5.73 59.62 52.99
C ASP A 18 -6.20 58.16 52.83
N LYS A 19 -7.02 57.66 53.77
CA LYS A 19 -7.56 56.30 53.69
C LYS A 19 -8.49 56.10 52.49
N VAL A 20 -9.32 57.07 52.16
CA VAL A 20 -10.21 57.00 50.99
C VAL A 20 -9.38 56.95 49.70
N THR A 21 -8.28 57.71 49.64
CA THR A 21 -7.39 57.74 48.47
C THR A 21 -6.65 56.40 48.30
N ASP A 22 -6.18 55.82 49.40
CA ASP A 22 -5.50 54.51 49.44
C ASP A 22 -6.45 53.37 49.02
N ILE A 23 -7.69 53.41 49.49
CA ILE A 23 -8.74 52.47 49.07
C ILE A 23 -9.04 52.61 47.58
N GLN A 24 -9.08 53.85 47.07
CA GLN A 24 -9.35 54.09 45.66
C GLN A 24 -8.24 53.57 44.76
N GLN A 25 -6.97 53.74 45.17
CA GLN A 25 -5.82 53.16 44.47
C GLN A 25 -5.82 51.63 44.54
N GLU A 26 -6.16 51.03 45.68
CA GLU A 26 -6.26 49.57 45.82
C GLU A 26 -7.38 48.98 44.96
N ILE A 27 -8.53 49.66 44.86
CA ILE A 27 -9.63 49.26 43.98
C ILE A 27 -9.22 49.37 42.52
N GLU A 28 -8.63 50.49 42.09
CA GLU A 28 -8.20 50.69 40.71
C GLU A 28 -7.12 49.67 40.31
N LYS A 29 -6.17 49.39 41.22
CA LYS A 29 -5.14 48.37 41.03
C LYS A 29 -5.75 46.96 40.94
N LYS A 30 -6.73 46.61 41.79
CA LYS A 30 -7.43 45.32 41.73
C LYS A 30 -8.25 45.18 40.44
N VAL A 31 -8.94 46.24 40.01
CA VAL A 31 -9.70 46.25 38.75
C VAL A 31 -8.76 46.06 37.57
N ALA A 32 -7.62 46.77 37.53
CA ALA A 32 -6.62 46.60 36.47
C ALA A 32 -5.98 45.19 36.48
N GLU A 33 -5.75 44.61 37.65
CA GLU A 33 -5.22 43.24 37.79
C GLU A 33 -6.24 42.19 37.33
N ASP A 34 -7.53 42.38 37.61
CA ASP A 34 -8.61 41.51 37.16
C ASP A 34 -8.86 41.61 35.65
N GLU A 35 -8.79 42.81 35.07
CA GLU A 35 -8.87 42.99 33.61
C GLU A 35 -7.66 42.36 32.89
N ALA A 36 -6.45 42.52 33.43
CA ALA A 36 -5.24 41.89 32.89
C ALA A 36 -5.34 40.36 32.93
N LYS A 37 -5.79 39.79 34.07
CA LYS A 37 -6.02 38.35 34.22
C LYS A 37 -7.12 37.85 33.28
N GLY A 38 -8.19 38.61 33.09
CA GLY A 38 -9.27 38.29 32.14
C GLY A 38 -8.78 38.24 30.69
N GLY A 39 -7.93 39.21 30.29
CA GLY A 39 -7.33 39.26 28.95
C GLY A 39 -6.36 38.10 28.67
N GLU A 40 -5.53 37.73 29.65
CA GLU A 40 -4.63 36.56 29.55
C GLU A 40 -5.40 35.24 29.51
N ALA A 41 -6.45 35.10 30.33
CA ALA A 41 -7.32 33.92 30.32
C ALA A 41 -8.06 33.76 28.99
N LEU A 42 -8.55 34.85 28.38
CA LEU A 42 -9.21 34.79 27.07
C LEU A 42 -8.20 34.41 25.96
N SER A 43 -7.01 35.01 25.98
CA SER A 43 -5.95 34.74 24.99
C SER A 43 -5.43 33.30 25.08
N SER A 44 -5.30 32.76 26.29
CA SER A 44 -4.87 31.38 26.51
C SER A 44 -5.93 30.36 26.08
N ASN A 45 -7.20 30.57 26.41
CA ASN A 45 -8.30 29.70 25.95
C ASN A 45 -8.42 29.71 24.43
N LEU A 46 -8.36 30.88 23.79
CA LEU A 46 -8.40 31.00 22.33
C LEU A 46 -7.19 30.35 21.66
N SER A 47 -6.02 30.40 22.30
CA SER A 47 -4.81 29.71 21.83
C SER A 47 -4.94 28.18 21.97
N ALA A 48 -5.45 27.70 23.11
CA ALA A 48 -5.71 26.28 23.33
C ALA A 48 -6.73 25.71 22.33
N ASP A 49 -7.78 26.47 22.04
CA ASP A 49 -8.84 26.05 21.11
C ASP A 49 -8.31 26.00 19.65
N ARG A 50 -7.44 26.95 19.26
CA ARG A 50 -6.72 26.89 17.98
C ARG A 50 -5.78 25.69 17.90
N THR A 51 -5.06 25.38 18.98
CA THR A 51 -4.16 24.22 19.04
C THR A 51 -4.95 22.93 18.89
N HIS A 52 -6.05 22.77 19.64
CA HIS A 52 -6.91 21.59 19.54
C HIS A 52 -7.50 21.43 18.12
N MET A 53 -7.90 22.54 17.49
CA MET A 53 -8.37 22.51 16.10
C MET A 53 -7.27 22.12 15.12
N SER A 54 -6.02 22.55 15.37
CA SER A 54 -4.87 22.15 14.56
C SER A 54 -4.55 20.66 14.70
N GLU A 55 -4.57 20.13 15.93
CA GLU A 55 -4.36 18.70 16.20
C GLU A 55 -5.47 17.83 15.60
N HIS A 56 -6.72 18.28 15.70
CA HIS A 56 -7.85 17.59 15.07
C HIS A 56 -7.68 17.52 13.55
N ARG A 57 -7.22 18.60 12.91
CA ARG A 57 -6.92 18.62 11.47
C ARG A 57 -5.76 17.70 11.12
N THR A 58 -4.70 17.67 11.94
CA THR A 58 -3.56 16.77 11.74
C THR A 58 -3.99 15.31 11.82
N ARG A 59 -4.72 14.91 12.86
CA ARG A 59 -5.23 13.53 13.01
C ARG A 59 -6.17 13.13 11.88
N MET A 60 -7.05 14.03 11.43
CA MET A 60 -7.90 13.77 10.26
C MET A 60 -7.09 13.61 8.97
N SER A 61 -5.99 14.35 8.82
CA SER A 61 -5.08 14.20 7.69
C SER A 61 -4.36 12.85 7.73
N GLU A 62 -3.84 12.45 8.89
CA GLU A 62 -3.18 11.15 9.08
C GLU A 62 -4.13 9.99 8.78
N HIS A 63 -5.35 10.03 9.30
CA HIS A 63 -6.35 9.01 9.03
C HIS A 63 -6.71 8.94 7.54
N ARG A 64 -6.78 10.09 6.85
CA ARG A 64 -7.02 10.12 5.41
C ARG A 64 -5.86 9.51 4.61
N THR A 65 -4.62 9.73 5.05
CA THR A 65 -3.43 9.11 4.45
C THR A 65 -3.46 7.59 4.65
N GLU A 66 -3.72 7.10 5.87
CA GLU A 66 -3.81 5.67 6.17
C GLU A 66 -4.89 4.95 5.33
N LEU A 67 -6.06 5.57 5.18
CA LEU A 67 -7.12 5.06 4.32
C LEU A 67 -6.73 5.08 2.83
N SER A 68 -5.94 6.07 2.40
CA SER A 68 -5.41 6.16 1.05
C SER A 68 -4.40 5.04 0.76
N ASP A 69 -3.51 4.76 1.71
CA ASP A 69 -2.51 3.70 1.60
C ASP A 69 -3.21 2.33 1.54
N THR A 70 -4.18 2.10 2.43
CA THR A 70 -4.99 0.86 2.43
C THR A 70 -5.71 0.65 1.09
N ARG A 71 -6.28 1.72 0.50
CA ARG A 71 -6.93 1.65 -0.82
C ARG A 71 -5.95 1.32 -1.93
N THR A 72 -4.74 1.85 -1.85
CA THR A 72 -3.67 1.60 -2.83
C THR A 72 -3.23 0.14 -2.76
N ASP A 73 -3.02 -0.40 -1.57
CA ASP A 73 -2.70 -1.82 -1.35
C ASP A 73 -3.78 -2.76 -1.89
N LEU A 74 -5.05 -2.46 -1.62
CA LEU A 74 -6.17 -3.25 -2.14
C LEU A 74 -6.28 -3.18 -3.67
N SER A 75 -5.98 -2.02 -4.27
CA SER A 75 -5.93 -1.86 -5.72
C SER A 75 -4.81 -2.69 -6.34
N PHE A 76 -3.64 -2.72 -5.68
CA PHE A 76 -2.51 -3.53 -6.10
C PHE A 76 -2.81 -5.03 -6.03
N GLN A 77 -3.41 -5.50 -4.93
CA GLN A 77 -3.82 -6.91 -4.78
C GLN A 77 -4.81 -7.34 -5.88
N ARG A 78 -5.79 -6.50 -6.23
CA ARG A 78 -6.73 -6.80 -7.32
C ARG A 78 -6.04 -6.90 -8.68
N THR A 79 -5.04 -6.04 -8.89
CA THR A 79 -4.23 -6.06 -10.11
C THR A 79 -3.40 -7.34 -10.19
N ALA A 80 -2.74 -7.73 -9.10
CA ALA A 80 -1.99 -8.98 -9.01
C ALA A 80 -2.86 -10.22 -9.29
N LEU A 81 -4.05 -10.31 -8.69
CA LEU A 81 -5.00 -11.40 -8.95
C LEU A 81 -5.47 -11.46 -10.41
N SER A 82 -5.62 -10.30 -11.06
CA SER A 82 -5.96 -10.25 -12.49
C SER A 82 -4.84 -10.80 -13.38
N TYR A 83 -3.59 -10.51 -13.03
CA TYR A 83 -2.43 -11.08 -13.71
C TYR A 83 -2.33 -12.59 -13.50
N GLU A 84 -2.54 -13.10 -12.28
CA GLU A 84 -2.54 -14.54 -12.01
C GLU A 84 -3.60 -15.29 -12.83
N ARG A 85 -4.82 -14.75 -12.93
CA ARG A 85 -5.89 -15.34 -13.75
C ARG A 85 -5.51 -15.38 -15.23
N THR A 86 -4.88 -14.32 -15.72
CA THR A 86 -4.41 -14.25 -17.10
C THR A 86 -3.34 -15.30 -17.33
N LEU A 87 -2.34 -15.39 -16.45
CA LEU A 87 -1.28 -16.38 -16.51
C LEU A 87 -1.85 -17.82 -16.56
N MET A 88 -2.83 -18.14 -15.71
CA MET A 88 -3.50 -19.45 -15.75
C MET A 88 -4.21 -19.72 -17.09
N SER A 89 -4.79 -18.69 -17.72
CA SER A 89 -5.37 -18.83 -19.05
C SER A 89 -4.30 -19.15 -20.11
N TRP A 90 -3.15 -18.48 -20.06
CA TRP A 90 -2.02 -18.77 -20.95
C TRP A 90 -1.48 -20.18 -20.75
N ILE A 91 -1.38 -20.63 -19.50
CA ILE A 91 -0.98 -22.00 -19.16
C ILE A 91 -1.95 -23.01 -19.81
N ARG A 92 -3.26 -22.77 -19.72
CA ARG A 92 -4.27 -23.64 -20.36
C ARG A 92 -4.06 -23.72 -21.87
N THR A 93 -3.85 -22.59 -22.54
CA THR A 93 -3.58 -22.53 -23.98
C THR A 93 -2.31 -23.33 -24.33
N ALA A 94 -1.25 -23.20 -23.54
CA ALA A 94 -0.01 -23.93 -23.74
C ALA A 94 -0.19 -25.46 -23.57
N ILE A 95 -0.90 -25.90 -22.52
CA ILE A 95 -1.18 -27.33 -22.29
C ILE A 95 -2.00 -27.92 -23.46
N SER A 96 -2.97 -27.18 -23.97
CA SER A 96 -3.77 -27.62 -25.13
C SER A 96 -2.91 -27.79 -26.38
N LEU A 97 -2.00 -26.84 -26.65
CA LEU A 97 -1.08 -26.93 -27.80
C LEU A 97 -0.10 -28.10 -27.67
N ILE A 98 0.45 -28.33 -26.47
CA ILE A 98 1.34 -29.47 -26.20
C ILE A 98 0.59 -30.80 -26.37
N SER A 99 -0.60 -30.93 -25.79
CA SER A 99 -1.43 -32.13 -25.89
C SER A 99 -1.80 -32.41 -27.35
N PHE A 100 -2.23 -31.39 -28.08
CA PHE A 100 -2.58 -31.52 -29.49
C PHE A 100 -1.36 -31.91 -30.36
N GLY A 101 -0.19 -31.34 -30.08
CA GLY A 101 1.07 -31.69 -30.76
C GLY A 101 1.49 -33.15 -30.52
N PHE A 102 1.32 -33.64 -29.29
CA PHE A 102 1.57 -35.05 -28.96
C PHE A 102 0.57 -35.99 -29.64
N THR A 103 -0.72 -35.65 -29.62
CA THR A 103 -1.77 -36.45 -30.28
C THR A 103 -1.52 -36.57 -31.77
N ILE A 104 -1.18 -35.47 -32.47
CA ILE A 104 -0.81 -35.50 -33.89
C ILE A 104 0.43 -36.36 -34.12
N TYR A 105 1.49 -36.17 -33.33
CA TYR A 105 2.71 -36.97 -33.43
C TYR A 105 2.39 -38.47 -33.34
N LYS A 106 1.59 -38.88 -32.35
CA LYS A 106 1.22 -40.29 -32.12
C LYS A 106 0.25 -40.84 -33.17
N PHE A 107 -0.76 -40.06 -33.56
CA PHE A 107 -1.74 -40.47 -34.56
C PHE A 107 -1.05 -40.81 -35.89
N PHE A 108 -0.15 -39.94 -36.35
CA PHE A 108 0.58 -40.18 -37.60
C PHE A 108 1.70 -41.21 -37.47
N GLU A 109 2.33 -41.36 -36.29
CA GLU A 109 3.27 -42.45 -36.03
C GLU A 109 2.59 -43.82 -36.18
N GLU A 110 1.38 -43.99 -35.62
CA GLU A 110 0.65 -45.25 -35.71
C GLU A 110 0.11 -45.49 -37.12
N PHE A 111 -0.34 -44.45 -37.82
CA PHE A 111 -0.80 -44.55 -39.21
C PHE A 111 0.33 -44.96 -40.19
N ASN A 112 1.53 -44.43 -40.00
CA ASN A 112 2.68 -44.74 -40.88
C ASN A 112 3.35 -46.10 -40.58
N LYS A 113 2.99 -46.80 -39.49
CA LYS A 113 3.46 -48.18 -39.27
C LYS A 113 2.99 -49.15 -40.37
N GLY A 114 1.89 -48.83 -41.06
CA GLY A 114 1.31 -49.69 -42.10
C GLY A 114 1.82 -49.45 -43.52
N ASN A 115 2.43 -48.29 -43.81
CA ASN A 115 2.99 -47.99 -45.13
C ASN A 115 4.15 -46.98 -45.00
N PRO A 116 5.42 -47.39 -45.18
CA PRO A 116 6.57 -46.49 -45.10
C PRO A 116 6.69 -45.67 -46.40
N SER A 117 5.72 -44.80 -46.66
CA SER A 117 5.76 -43.91 -47.81
C SER A 117 6.68 -42.72 -47.50
N GLY A 118 7.83 -42.69 -48.18
CA GLY A 118 8.91 -41.71 -48.02
C GLY A 118 8.56 -40.28 -48.46
N HIS A 119 7.56 -39.66 -47.83
CA HIS A 119 7.33 -38.23 -47.99
C HIS A 119 8.37 -37.43 -47.18
N LEU A 120 9.02 -36.47 -47.86
CA LEU A 120 10.01 -35.54 -47.31
C LEU A 120 9.52 -34.80 -46.05
N PHE A 121 8.21 -34.55 -45.92
CA PHE A 121 7.58 -34.04 -44.71
C PHE A 121 6.99 -35.17 -43.87
N SER A 122 7.86 -35.88 -43.14
CA SER A 122 7.40 -36.83 -42.12
C SER A 122 6.60 -36.09 -41.04
N PRO A 123 5.34 -36.46 -40.77
CA PRO A 123 4.50 -35.84 -39.72
C PRO A 123 5.16 -35.82 -38.34
N ARG A 124 6.12 -36.72 -38.09
CA ARG A 124 6.96 -36.69 -36.88
C ARG A 124 7.71 -35.37 -36.70
N ARG A 125 8.26 -34.79 -37.78
CA ARG A 125 8.96 -33.49 -37.72
C ARG A 125 8.01 -32.37 -37.34
N VAL A 126 6.79 -32.36 -37.89
CA VAL A 126 5.76 -31.37 -37.55
C VAL A 126 5.37 -31.47 -36.08
N GLY A 127 5.18 -32.69 -35.56
CA GLY A 127 4.93 -32.92 -34.13
C GLY A 127 6.07 -32.44 -33.23
N MET A 128 7.33 -32.66 -33.62
CA MET A 128 8.50 -32.18 -32.88
C MET A 128 8.61 -30.66 -32.86
N ILE A 129 8.38 -29.99 -34.00
CA ILE A 129 8.44 -28.52 -34.10
C ILE A 129 7.32 -27.89 -33.26
N MET A 130 6.13 -28.49 -33.26
CA MET A 130 4.98 -28.04 -32.47
C MET A 130 5.19 -28.25 -30.97
N MET A 131 5.82 -29.36 -30.58
CA MET A 131 6.23 -29.63 -29.20
C MET A 131 7.33 -28.65 -28.74
N LEU A 132 8.29 -28.31 -29.61
CA LEU A 132 9.31 -27.29 -29.37
C LEU A 132 8.69 -25.89 -29.20
N PHE A 133 7.71 -25.52 -30.02
CA PHE A 133 6.96 -24.26 -29.88
C PHE A 133 6.18 -24.18 -28.56
N GLY A 134 5.55 -25.28 -28.13
CA GLY A 134 4.91 -25.38 -26.81
C GLY A 134 5.91 -25.20 -25.66
N PHE A 135 7.11 -25.77 -25.80
CA PHE A 135 8.19 -25.62 -24.83
C PHE A 135 8.75 -24.18 -24.78
N ILE A 136 8.93 -23.53 -25.93
CA ILE A 136 9.32 -22.12 -26.03
C ILE A 136 8.25 -21.21 -25.40
N GLY A 137 6.96 -21.54 -25.58
CA GLY A 137 5.86 -20.83 -24.91
C GLY A 137 5.93 -20.92 -23.38
N LEU A 138 6.32 -22.08 -22.83
CA LEU A 138 6.57 -22.25 -21.39
C LEU A 138 7.80 -21.45 -20.91
N LEU A 139 8.87 -21.41 -21.70
CA LEU A 139 10.03 -20.55 -21.45
C LEU A 139 9.63 -19.07 -21.41
N PHE A 140 8.77 -18.63 -22.33
CA PHE A 140 8.24 -17.26 -22.33
C PHE A 140 7.37 -16.96 -21.10
N ALA A 141 6.56 -17.94 -20.64
CA ALA A 141 5.80 -17.82 -19.40
C ALA A 141 6.71 -17.67 -18.16
N GLN A 142 7.85 -18.37 -18.13
CA GLN A 142 8.86 -18.24 -17.07
C GLN A 142 9.53 -16.85 -17.07
N ILE A 143 9.87 -16.32 -18.25
CA ILE A 143 10.46 -14.98 -18.39
C ILE A 143 9.52 -13.89 -17.85
N GLN A 144 8.22 -14.02 -18.11
CA GLN A 144 7.21 -13.09 -17.61
C GLN A 144 7.12 -13.10 -16.07
N HIS A 145 7.34 -14.27 -15.46
CA HIS A 145 7.38 -14.44 -14.01
C HIS A 145 8.61 -13.78 -13.37
N ASP A 146 9.78 -13.91 -14.00
CA ASP A 146 11.03 -13.30 -13.51
C ASP A 146 10.99 -11.77 -13.60
N ILE A 147 10.37 -11.20 -14.64
CA ILE A 147 10.22 -9.75 -14.80
C ILE A 147 9.23 -9.18 -13.78
N ALA A 148 8.11 -9.88 -13.53
CA ALA A 148 7.13 -9.49 -12.52
C ALA A 148 7.72 -9.57 -11.10
N TYR A 149 8.50 -10.61 -10.81
CA TYR A 149 9.13 -10.80 -9.50
C TYR A 149 10.29 -9.84 -9.24
N LYS A 150 11.12 -9.53 -10.26
CA LYS A 150 12.22 -8.56 -10.14
C LYS A 150 11.77 -7.12 -9.98
N ARG A 151 10.67 -6.70 -10.61
CA ARG A 151 10.10 -5.36 -10.39
C ARG A 151 9.49 -5.21 -8.99
N LEU A 152 9.00 -6.29 -8.40
CA LEU A 152 8.27 -6.24 -7.13
C LEU A 152 9.17 -6.41 -5.89
N LYS A 153 10.31 -7.12 -6.04
CA LYS A 153 11.30 -7.29 -4.95
C LYS A 153 12.11 -6.02 -4.64
N ALA A 154 12.08 -5.03 -5.51
CA ALA A 154 12.73 -3.73 -5.26
C ALA A 154 11.97 -2.87 -4.23
N GLU A 155 10.69 -3.15 -3.99
CA GLU A 155 9.81 -2.25 -3.24
C GLU A 155 9.29 -2.85 -1.91
N TYR A 156 9.08 -4.18 -1.76
CA TYR A 156 8.54 -4.77 -0.51
C TYR A 156 9.08 -6.18 -0.13
N PRO A 157 9.65 -6.40 1.07
CA PRO A 157 10.21 -7.69 1.52
C PRO A 157 9.23 -8.78 2.00
N GLN A 158 7.90 -8.55 1.97
CA GLN A 158 6.91 -9.39 2.68
C GLN A 158 5.97 -10.21 1.78
N ILE A 159 6.32 -10.47 0.52
CA ILE A 159 5.42 -11.16 -0.42
C ILE A 159 5.50 -12.68 -0.28
N GLN A 160 4.37 -13.29 0.09
CA GLN A 160 4.17 -14.74 0.15
C GLN A 160 4.21 -15.36 -1.26
N ARG A 161 4.87 -16.52 -1.41
CA ARG A 161 5.00 -17.22 -2.70
C ARG A 161 3.63 -17.70 -3.20
N SER A 162 3.13 -17.10 -4.27
CA SER A 162 1.90 -17.56 -4.96
C SER A 162 2.07 -18.95 -5.58
N LEU A 163 1.02 -19.78 -5.44
CA LEU A 163 0.88 -21.16 -5.98
C LEU A 163 1.24 -21.31 -7.47
N SER A 164 1.06 -20.24 -8.26
CA SER A 164 1.36 -20.19 -9.70
C SER A 164 2.82 -20.44 -10.05
N SER A 165 3.76 -20.14 -9.15
CA SER A 165 5.20 -20.43 -9.32
C SER A 165 5.47 -21.93 -9.32
N VAL A 166 4.86 -22.67 -8.40
CA VAL A 166 5.04 -24.12 -8.26
C VAL A 166 4.46 -24.84 -9.47
N LEU A 167 3.28 -24.42 -9.95
CA LEU A 167 2.67 -24.99 -11.15
C LEU A 167 3.51 -24.76 -12.41
N SER A 168 4.04 -23.55 -12.63
CA SER A 168 4.89 -23.27 -13.81
C SER A 168 6.15 -24.12 -13.81
N VAL A 169 6.80 -24.27 -12.65
CA VAL A 169 8.00 -25.14 -12.53
C VAL A 169 7.64 -26.60 -12.79
N LEU A 170 6.53 -27.10 -12.24
CA LEU A 170 6.06 -28.47 -12.51
C LEU A 170 5.80 -28.71 -13.99
N ILE A 171 5.13 -27.78 -14.67
CA ILE A 171 4.76 -27.92 -16.09
C ILE A 171 5.99 -27.80 -17.00
N LEU A 172 6.93 -26.90 -16.67
CA LEU A 172 8.19 -26.78 -17.40
C LEU A 172 9.04 -28.05 -17.27
N LEU A 173 9.11 -28.62 -16.07
CA LEU A 173 9.81 -29.88 -15.80
C LEU A 173 9.15 -31.04 -16.57
N PHE A 174 7.81 -31.10 -16.58
CA PHE A 174 7.06 -32.12 -17.32
C PHE A 174 7.24 -31.97 -18.85
N GLY A 175 7.18 -30.75 -19.37
CA GLY A 175 7.44 -30.46 -20.78
C GLY A 175 8.86 -30.81 -21.21
N LEU A 176 9.85 -30.57 -20.33
CA LEU A 176 11.25 -30.90 -20.58
C LEU A 176 11.44 -32.42 -20.62
N ILE A 177 10.85 -33.15 -19.67
CA ILE A 177 10.87 -34.62 -19.63
C ILE A 177 10.23 -35.19 -20.91
N LEU A 178 9.06 -34.69 -21.31
CA LEU A 178 8.39 -35.15 -22.53
C LEU A 178 9.21 -34.86 -23.79
N PHE A 179 9.84 -33.70 -23.87
CA PHE A 179 10.72 -33.34 -24.98
C PHE A 179 11.95 -34.24 -25.04
N LEU A 180 12.65 -34.45 -23.92
CA LEU A 180 13.79 -35.37 -23.87
C LEU A 180 13.37 -36.80 -24.19
N ALA A 181 12.24 -37.28 -23.66
CA ALA A 181 11.74 -38.62 -23.94
C ALA A 181 11.40 -38.79 -25.43
N ALA A 182 10.79 -37.79 -26.07
CA ALA A 182 10.52 -37.79 -27.50
C ALA A 182 11.81 -37.77 -28.34
N LEU A 183 12.83 -37.02 -27.89
CA LEU A 183 14.14 -36.93 -28.54
C LEU A 183 14.99 -38.19 -28.38
N TYR A 184 14.91 -38.86 -27.22
CA TYR A 184 15.65 -40.11 -26.93
C TYR A 184 14.98 -41.36 -27.51
N ARG A 185 13.69 -41.27 -27.85
CA ARG A 185 12.93 -42.33 -28.56
C ARG A 185 13.28 -42.39 -30.05
N GLN A 186 14.07 -41.43 -30.54
CA GLN A 186 14.58 -41.34 -31.90
C GLN A 186 15.75 -42.30 -32.10
#